data_AF-A0A505J318-F1
#
_entry.id   AF-A0A505J318-F1
#
_cell.length_a   1.000
_cell.length_b   1.000
_cell.length_c   1.000
_cell.angle_alpha   90.00
_cell.angle_beta   90.00
_cell.angle_gamma   90.00
#
_symmetry.space_group_name_H-M   'P 1'
#
loop_
_entity.id
_entity.type
_entity.pdbx_description
1 polymer ?
#
loop_
_entity_poly.entity_id
_entity_poly.type
_entity_poly.pdbx_seq_one_letter_code
_entity_poly.pdbx_strand_id
1 'polypeptide(L)'
;MGNKFGKYVVLAGAIVFLGACGNDSSSEEGVAVNSDTSVLQSNKKSEDIGKIQIEGLSDHYHTGNAIELSAILENEIDTPHWNWFTREDENAKWKKSPAQQTQDFVGEATVNGLEIKAALVNDNQEVYAESDPVKIIIDDHHGGTEEDQKIAEGYFDEDQVEDRDLSDFEGDWQSVYPYLLSGELDEVFEHKSEENGDKTPEEYKEYYATAYKTEIERMVIDKDTVAFYEGGKETVGTYENDGFEILDKGDGKKGVRYAYKLIDGPDNLPKFILFSDHYITPHESYHYHLYAGDDRDKLTEKSSNWPTYYPADLDSNGIVDEMLAH
;
A
#
# COMPACT_ATOMS: atom_id res chain seq x y z
N MET A 1 29.99 10.80 42.26
CA MET A 1 28.88 10.53 43.20
C MET A 1 27.76 9.90 42.40
N GLY A 2 27.09 8.81 42.74
CA GLY A 2 27.08 7.90 43.88
C GLY A 2 26.02 6.83 43.56
N ASN A 3 26.43 5.57 43.67
CA ASN A 3 25.68 4.31 43.47
C ASN A 3 24.23 4.26 43.98
N LYS A 4 23.42 3.34 43.41
CA LYS A 4 22.94 2.16 44.15
C LYS A 4 22.35 1.04 43.26
N PHE A 5 23.09 -0.07 43.24
CA PHE A 5 22.66 -1.45 42.98
C PHE A 5 21.71 -1.94 44.10
N GLY A 6 20.77 -2.82 43.76
CA GLY A 6 20.00 -3.64 44.70
C GLY A 6 19.78 -5.05 44.13
N LYS A 7 20.38 -6.06 44.77
CA LYS A 7 20.41 -7.47 44.38
C LYS A 7 19.21 -8.27 44.92
N TYR A 8 18.89 -9.33 44.19
CA TYR A 8 18.17 -10.57 44.52
C TYR A 8 18.04 -10.99 45.99
N VAL A 9 16.87 -11.57 46.31
CA VAL A 9 16.72 -12.62 47.33
C VAL A 9 15.86 -13.75 46.76
N VAL A 10 16.47 -14.92 46.64
CA VAL A 10 15.83 -16.24 46.49
C VAL A 10 15.67 -16.82 47.89
N LEU A 11 14.51 -17.39 48.22
CA LEU A 11 14.40 -18.33 49.33
C LEU A 11 13.48 -19.49 48.97
N ALA A 12 14.01 -20.70 49.17
CA ALA A 12 13.41 -21.99 48.94
C ALA A 12 12.96 -22.65 50.26
N GLY A 13 12.04 -23.62 50.14
CA GLY A 13 11.73 -24.65 51.15
C GLY A 13 10.37 -24.47 51.84
N ALA A 14 9.57 -25.50 52.16
CA ALA A 14 9.75 -26.94 52.08
C ALA A 14 8.38 -27.66 52.23
N ILE A 15 8.21 -28.72 51.44
CA ILE A 15 7.59 -30.04 51.64
C ILE A 15 6.76 -30.33 52.94
N VAL A 16 5.48 -30.71 52.70
CA VAL A 16 4.69 -31.88 53.20
C VAL A 16 4.44 -32.06 54.70
N PHE A 17 3.17 -32.21 55.10
CA PHE A 17 2.66 -33.42 55.80
C PHE A 17 1.12 -33.57 55.75
N LEU A 18 0.75 -34.84 55.58
CA LEU A 18 -0.59 -35.46 55.54
C LEU A 18 -1.44 -35.24 56.79
N GLY A 19 -2.75 -35.49 56.66
CA GLY A 19 -3.56 -35.92 57.81
C GLY A 19 -5.07 -35.85 57.60
N ALA A 20 -5.67 -36.95 57.15
CA ALA A 20 -7.10 -37.18 57.14
C ALA A 20 -7.61 -37.63 58.53
N CYS A 21 -8.87 -37.28 58.85
CA CYS A 21 -9.83 -37.96 59.72
C CYS A 21 -11.22 -37.55 59.17
N GLY A 22 -12.17 -38.40 58.77
CA GLY A 22 -12.78 -39.53 59.49
C GLY A 22 -13.62 -39.00 60.67
N ASN A 23 -14.89 -39.31 60.91
CA ASN A 23 -15.90 -40.24 60.37
C ASN A 23 -17.25 -39.92 61.09
N ASP A 24 -18.30 -40.70 60.81
CA ASP A 24 -19.55 -40.94 61.57
C ASP A 24 -20.82 -40.25 61.03
N SER A 25 -21.67 -40.98 60.32
CA SER A 25 -22.76 -41.89 60.77
C SER A 25 -24.09 -41.12 60.73
N SER A 26 -25.25 -41.61 60.28
CA SER A 26 -25.79 -42.96 60.11
C SER A 26 -27.02 -42.88 59.17
N SER A 27 -27.38 -44.02 58.61
CA SER A 27 -28.50 -44.35 57.71
C SER A 27 -29.91 -44.05 58.23
N GLU A 28 -30.85 -43.75 57.30
CA GLU A 28 -32.17 -44.42 57.23
C GLU A 28 -32.85 -44.20 55.86
N GLU A 29 -33.57 -45.22 55.40
CA GLU A 29 -34.16 -45.38 54.06
C GLU A 29 -35.49 -44.60 53.88
N GLY A 30 -35.77 -44.20 52.63
CA GLY A 30 -37.09 -43.73 52.18
C GLY A 30 -37.19 -43.76 50.65
N VAL A 31 -38.08 -44.62 50.13
CA VAL A 31 -38.33 -44.88 48.70
C VAL A 31 -39.25 -43.82 48.08
N ALA A 32 -38.90 -43.23 46.93
CA ALA A 32 -39.83 -42.87 45.84
C ALA A 32 -39.12 -42.32 44.55
N VAL A 33 -39.09 -43.17 43.51
CA VAL A 33 -39.45 -42.95 42.09
C VAL A 33 -39.07 -41.64 41.34
N ASN A 34 -38.23 -41.83 40.30
CA ASN A 34 -38.06 -41.15 39.00
C ASN A 34 -38.11 -39.62 38.85
N SER A 35 -37.00 -39.05 38.36
CA SER A 35 -36.96 -38.35 37.05
C SER A 35 -35.51 -38.08 36.60
N ASP A 36 -35.14 -38.66 35.47
CA ASP A 36 -34.22 -38.18 34.42
C ASP A 36 -32.82 -37.62 34.78
N THR A 37 -31.82 -38.50 34.58
CA THR A 37 -30.66 -38.30 33.67
C THR A 37 -30.93 -37.24 32.59
N SER A 38 -30.07 -36.31 32.23
CA SER A 38 -28.61 -36.29 32.22
C SER A 38 -28.14 -34.83 32.05
N VAL A 39 -27.23 -34.40 32.93
CA VAL A 39 -26.49 -33.15 32.75
C VAL A 39 -25.42 -33.40 31.67
N LEU A 40 -25.70 -32.99 30.43
CA LEU A 40 -24.67 -32.87 29.41
C LEU A 40 -23.96 -31.53 29.61
N GLN A 41 -22.84 -31.58 30.34
CA GLN A 41 -21.80 -30.55 30.24
C GLN A 41 -21.13 -30.68 28.87
N SER A 42 -21.50 -29.82 27.93
CA SER A 42 -20.74 -29.60 26.70
C SER A 42 -19.50 -28.76 27.01
N ASN A 43 -18.40 -29.42 27.40
CA ASN A 43 -17.07 -28.82 27.25
C ASN A 43 -16.72 -28.84 25.75
N LYS A 44 -17.10 -27.78 25.04
CA LYS A 44 -16.61 -27.53 23.68
C LYS A 44 -15.13 -27.21 23.81
N LYS A 45 -14.30 -28.16 23.38
CA LYS A 45 -12.85 -28.04 23.26
C LYS A 45 -12.59 -26.79 22.41
N SER A 46 -11.80 -25.84 22.92
CA SER A 46 -11.23 -24.78 22.09
C SER A 46 -10.49 -25.48 20.96
N GLU A 47 -11.05 -25.48 19.75
CA GLU A 47 -10.31 -25.84 18.56
C GLU A 47 -9.17 -24.84 18.44
N ASP A 48 -7.96 -25.35 18.23
CA ASP A 48 -6.80 -24.52 17.96
C ASP A 48 -6.96 -24.04 16.52
N ILE A 49 -7.66 -22.92 16.34
CA ILE A 49 -8.03 -22.39 15.02
C ILE A 49 -6.89 -21.63 14.34
N GLY A 50 -5.74 -21.49 15.00
CA GLY A 50 -4.58 -20.75 14.49
C GLY A 50 -4.84 -19.24 14.35
N LYS A 51 -4.03 -18.56 13.54
CA LYS A 51 -4.23 -17.13 13.22
C LYS A 51 -5.19 -16.93 12.04
N ILE A 52 -5.91 -15.80 12.06
CA ILE A 52 -6.65 -15.27 10.90
C ILE A 52 -5.76 -14.24 10.20
N GLN A 53 -5.43 -14.49 8.93
CA GLN A 53 -4.72 -13.53 8.08
C GLN A 53 -5.71 -12.88 7.12
N ILE A 54 -5.48 -11.61 6.78
CA ILE A 54 -6.22 -10.92 5.73
C ILE A 54 -5.30 -10.82 4.51
N GLU A 55 -5.76 -11.34 3.38
CA GLU A 55 -5.13 -11.23 2.08
C GLU A 55 -5.96 -10.34 1.14
N GLY A 56 -5.36 -9.84 0.06
CA GLY A 56 -5.99 -8.94 -0.91
C GLY A 56 -5.91 -7.45 -0.57
N LEU A 57 -5.16 -7.09 0.48
CA LEU A 57 -4.88 -5.68 0.79
C LEU A 57 -3.90 -5.12 -0.25
N SER A 58 -4.29 -4.03 -0.91
CA SER A 58 -3.42 -3.23 -1.78
C SER A 58 -2.55 -2.28 -0.95
N ASP A 59 -1.38 -1.90 -1.46
CA ASP A 59 -0.50 -0.91 -0.83
C ASP A 59 -1.23 0.44 -0.64
N HIS A 60 -1.96 0.87 -1.67
CA HIS A 60 -2.97 1.93 -1.61
C HIS A 60 -4.15 1.64 -2.55
N TYR A 61 -5.17 2.47 -2.43
CA TYR A 61 -6.38 2.47 -3.26
C TYR A 61 -6.62 3.88 -3.78
N HIS A 62 -7.15 4.00 -5.01
CA HIS A 62 -7.78 5.24 -5.44
C HIS A 62 -9.19 5.36 -4.84
N THR A 63 -9.65 6.59 -4.65
CA THR A 63 -11.00 6.88 -4.19
C THR A 63 -12.02 6.21 -5.12
N GLY A 64 -12.91 5.40 -4.56
CA GLY A 64 -13.92 4.64 -5.29
C GLY A 64 -13.47 3.26 -5.77
N ASN A 65 -12.19 2.88 -5.59
CA ASN A 65 -11.75 1.51 -5.88
C ASN A 65 -12.51 0.48 -5.04
N ALA A 66 -12.73 -0.69 -5.64
CA ALA A 66 -13.24 -1.84 -4.92
C ALA A 66 -12.20 -2.32 -3.91
N ILE A 67 -12.62 -2.53 -2.67
CA ILE A 67 -11.82 -3.20 -1.64
C ILE A 67 -12.26 -4.66 -1.64
N GLU A 68 -11.37 -5.58 -2.03
CA GLU A 68 -11.61 -7.02 -2.00
C GLU A 68 -10.62 -7.71 -1.08
N LEU A 69 -11.07 -8.16 0.08
CA LEU A 69 -10.23 -8.83 1.08
C LEU A 69 -10.72 -10.25 1.34
N SER A 70 -9.80 -11.15 1.65
CA SER A 70 -10.11 -12.53 2.04
C SER A 70 -9.50 -12.86 3.39
N ALA A 71 -10.31 -13.41 4.30
CA ALA A 71 -9.86 -13.90 5.58
C ALA A 71 -9.42 -15.37 5.47
N ILE A 72 -8.14 -15.63 5.69
CA ILE A 72 -7.52 -16.95 5.60
C ILE A 72 -7.27 -17.51 7.00
N LEU A 73 -7.74 -18.73 7.24
CA LEU A 73 -7.48 -19.48 8.46
C LEU A 73 -6.26 -20.36 8.29
N GLU A 74 -5.38 -20.35 9.29
CA GLU A 74 -4.23 -21.27 9.34
C GLU A 74 -4.68 -22.73 9.51
N ASN A 75 -5.72 -22.97 10.31
CA ASN A 75 -6.29 -24.29 10.50
C ASN A 75 -7.72 -24.33 9.98
N GLU A 76 -8.02 -25.31 9.14
CA GLU A 76 -9.38 -25.52 8.63
C GLU A 76 -10.35 -25.82 9.77
N ILE A 77 -11.47 -25.11 9.77
CA ILE A 77 -12.62 -25.37 10.64
C ILE A 77 -13.83 -25.69 9.78
N ASP A 78 -14.64 -26.65 10.24
CA ASP A 78 -15.90 -26.96 9.57
C ASP A 78 -16.87 -25.79 9.76
N THR A 79 -17.30 -25.20 8.65
CA THR A 79 -18.34 -24.16 8.58
C THR A 79 -18.05 -22.89 9.40
N PRO A 80 -17.00 -22.12 9.06
CA PRO A 80 -16.71 -20.85 9.72
C PRO A 80 -17.87 -19.86 9.53
N HIS A 81 -18.25 -19.18 10.61
CA HIS A 81 -19.19 -18.06 10.56
C HIS A 81 -18.42 -16.75 10.73
N TRP A 82 -18.39 -15.94 9.68
CA TRP A 82 -17.61 -14.71 9.62
C TRP A 82 -18.45 -13.49 9.97
N ASN A 83 -17.81 -12.51 10.58
CA ASN A 83 -18.25 -11.12 10.61
C ASN A 83 -17.05 -10.23 10.33
N TRP A 84 -17.30 -9.16 9.59
CA TRP A 84 -16.33 -8.09 9.40
C TRP A 84 -16.67 -6.86 10.24
N PHE A 85 -15.64 -6.16 10.69
CA PHE A 85 -15.76 -4.95 11.47
C PHE A 85 -14.89 -3.85 10.88
N THR A 86 -15.39 -2.62 10.94
CA THR A 86 -14.66 -1.42 10.50
C THR A 86 -14.61 -0.36 11.60
N ARG A 87 -13.57 0.46 11.60
CA ARG A 87 -13.51 1.72 12.37
C ARG A 87 -12.75 2.78 11.58
N GLU A 88 -13.19 4.02 11.70
CA GLU A 88 -12.63 5.15 10.92
C GLU A 88 -11.27 5.61 11.46
N ASP A 89 -11.04 5.45 12.77
CA ASP A 89 -9.76 5.77 13.42
C ASP A 89 -9.61 4.99 14.73
N GLU A 90 -8.44 5.10 15.37
CA GLU A 90 -8.09 4.39 16.62
C GLU A 90 -9.00 4.73 17.81
N ASN A 91 -9.64 5.90 17.81
CA ASN A 91 -10.56 6.38 18.85
C ASN A 91 -12.01 5.98 18.57
N ALA A 92 -12.33 5.62 17.33
CA ALA A 92 -13.64 5.15 16.93
C ALA A 92 -13.91 3.72 17.47
N LYS A 93 -15.19 3.46 17.75
CA LYS A 93 -15.64 2.11 18.11
C LYS A 93 -15.78 1.27 16.85
N TRP A 94 -15.38 0.00 16.94
CA TRP A 94 -15.64 -1.00 15.92
C TRP A 94 -17.13 -1.11 15.61
N LYS A 95 -17.48 -0.96 14.33
CA LYS A 95 -18.82 -1.13 13.78
C LYS A 95 -18.84 -2.45 13.00
N LYS A 96 -19.83 -3.30 13.27
CA LYS A 96 -20.03 -4.52 12.47
C LYS A 96 -20.54 -4.15 11.07
N SER A 97 -20.03 -4.81 10.04
CA SER A 97 -20.51 -4.73 8.66
C SER A 97 -21.52 -5.85 8.40
N PRO A 98 -22.84 -5.63 8.60
CA PRO A 98 -23.81 -6.72 8.62
C PRO A 98 -24.01 -7.40 7.26
N ALA A 99 -23.65 -6.75 6.16
CA ALA A 99 -23.70 -7.34 4.81
C ALA A 99 -22.53 -8.29 4.52
N GLN A 100 -21.48 -8.25 5.34
CA GLN A 100 -20.22 -8.98 5.13
C GLN A 100 -20.12 -10.13 6.13
N GLN A 101 -20.62 -11.30 5.74
CA GLN A 101 -20.72 -12.50 6.61
C GLN A 101 -20.06 -13.75 6.00
N THR A 102 -19.32 -13.58 4.91
CA THR A 102 -18.50 -14.62 4.30
C THR A 102 -17.03 -14.41 4.67
N GLN A 103 -16.18 -15.35 4.25
CA GLN A 103 -14.73 -15.19 4.39
C GLN A 103 -14.19 -14.00 3.58
N ASP A 104 -14.97 -13.48 2.64
CA ASP A 104 -14.61 -12.38 1.77
C ASP A 104 -15.26 -11.08 2.27
N PHE A 105 -14.57 -9.97 2.08
CA PHE A 105 -15.08 -8.62 2.29
C PHE A 105 -15.04 -7.87 0.97
N VAL A 106 -16.17 -7.28 0.61
CA VAL A 106 -16.26 -6.36 -0.54
C VAL A 106 -16.71 -4.99 -0.06
N GLY A 107 -15.90 -3.96 -0.33
CA GLY A 107 -16.18 -2.57 0.01
C GLY A 107 -15.76 -1.60 -1.07
N GLU A 108 -15.82 -0.31 -0.76
CA GLU A 108 -15.39 0.77 -1.65
C GLU A 108 -14.49 1.71 -0.85
N ALA A 109 -13.33 2.05 -1.42
CA ALA A 109 -12.34 2.93 -0.83
C ALA A 109 -12.86 4.37 -0.80
N THR A 110 -13.49 4.74 0.31
CA THR A 110 -14.12 6.07 0.50
C THR A 110 -13.63 6.82 1.73
N VAL A 111 -12.88 6.13 2.60
CA VAL A 111 -12.37 6.69 3.86
C VAL A 111 -10.90 6.31 4.00
N ASN A 112 -10.01 7.29 3.85
CA ASN A 112 -8.58 7.07 4.08
C ASN A 112 -8.32 6.75 5.56
N GLY A 113 -7.52 5.72 5.82
CA GLY A 113 -7.21 5.24 7.16
C GLY A 113 -8.25 4.31 7.77
N LEU A 114 -9.30 3.92 7.03
CA LEU A 114 -10.30 2.96 7.50
C LEU A 114 -9.63 1.66 7.93
N GLU A 115 -9.82 1.26 9.18
CA GLU A 115 -9.33 -0.02 9.67
C GLU A 115 -10.41 -1.09 9.55
N ILE A 116 -10.01 -2.27 9.07
CA ILE A 116 -10.89 -3.42 8.81
C ILE A 116 -10.31 -4.64 9.51
N LYS A 117 -11.16 -5.44 10.15
CA LYS A 117 -10.78 -6.74 10.70
C LYS A 117 -11.84 -7.81 10.47
N ALA A 118 -11.39 -9.05 10.33
CA ALA A 118 -12.24 -10.22 10.25
C ALA A 118 -12.37 -10.87 11.63
N ALA A 119 -13.53 -11.47 11.92
CA ALA A 119 -13.76 -12.20 13.15
C ALA A 119 -14.63 -13.44 12.92
N LEU A 120 -14.33 -14.50 13.67
CA LEU A 120 -15.16 -15.69 13.74
C LEU A 120 -16.15 -15.57 14.89
N VAL A 121 -17.40 -15.95 14.63
CA VAL A 121 -18.48 -15.96 15.62
C VAL A 121 -19.08 -17.34 15.84
N ASN A 122 -19.51 -17.59 17.08
CA ASN A 122 -20.23 -18.82 17.43
C ASN A 122 -21.74 -18.69 17.12
N ASP A 123 -22.51 -19.76 17.38
CA ASP A 123 -23.97 -19.80 17.16
C ASP A 123 -24.74 -18.72 17.96
N ASN A 124 -24.15 -18.22 19.05
CA ASN A 124 -24.71 -17.14 19.88
C ASN A 124 -24.29 -15.74 19.39
N GLN A 125 -23.63 -15.64 18.24
CA GLN A 125 -23.05 -14.41 17.68
C GLN A 125 -21.91 -13.80 18.52
N GLU A 126 -21.29 -14.56 19.41
CA GLU A 126 -20.14 -14.11 20.19
C GLU A 126 -18.85 -14.33 19.40
N VAL A 127 -18.01 -13.29 19.32
CA VAL A 127 -16.69 -13.35 18.71
C VAL A 127 -15.77 -14.21 19.57
N TYR A 128 -15.12 -15.21 18.95
CA TYR A 128 -14.15 -16.07 19.64
C TYR A 128 -12.75 -16.02 19.03
N ALA A 129 -12.59 -15.40 17.86
CA ALA A 129 -11.29 -15.05 17.27
C ALA A 129 -11.40 -13.87 16.31
N GLU A 130 -10.30 -13.13 16.16
CA GLU A 130 -10.19 -11.95 15.31
C GLU A 130 -8.83 -11.94 14.59
N SER A 131 -8.78 -11.33 13.42
CA SER A 131 -7.53 -10.96 12.77
C SER A 131 -6.90 -9.73 13.44
N ASP A 132 -5.62 -9.50 13.16
CA ASP A 132 -5.08 -8.14 13.27
C ASP A 132 -5.81 -7.23 12.26
N PRO A 133 -6.03 -5.94 12.59
CA PRO A 133 -6.67 -5.02 11.67
C PRO A 133 -5.73 -4.65 10.53
N VAL A 134 -6.27 -4.58 9.31
CA VAL A 134 -5.62 -3.93 8.17
C VAL A 134 -6.12 -2.49 8.05
N LYS A 135 -5.33 -1.63 7.42
CA LYS A 135 -5.69 -0.22 7.19
C LYS A 135 -5.76 0.03 5.69
N ILE A 136 -6.87 0.62 5.25
CA ILE A 136 -7.05 1.11 3.90
C ILE A 136 -6.31 2.45 3.79
N ILE A 137 -5.33 2.50 2.89
CA ILE A 137 -4.64 3.73 2.51
C ILE A 137 -5.26 4.18 1.18
N ILE A 138 -5.83 5.38 1.16
CA ILE A 138 -6.33 5.99 -0.08
C ILE A 138 -5.31 7.03 -0.53
N ASP A 139 -4.89 6.89 -1.77
CA ASP A 139 -4.01 7.82 -2.47
C ASP A 139 -4.47 7.99 -3.91
N ASP A 140 -4.78 9.24 -4.29
CA ASP A 140 -5.27 9.61 -5.62
C ASP A 140 -4.16 10.24 -6.49
N HIS A 141 -2.89 10.13 -6.07
CA HIS A 141 -1.68 10.59 -6.76
C HIS A 141 -1.55 12.07 -7.12
N HIS A 142 -2.55 12.89 -6.78
CA HIS A 142 -2.51 14.34 -6.96
C HIS A 142 -2.86 15.12 -5.70
N GLY A 143 -3.29 14.43 -4.63
CA GLY A 143 -3.93 15.02 -3.46
C GLY A 143 -5.46 15.01 -3.55
N GLY A 144 -6.14 14.93 -2.40
CA GLY A 144 -7.58 14.66 -2.33
C GLY A 144 -8.49 15.88 -2.52
N THR A 145 -7.98 17.01 -3.02
CA THR A 145 -8.74 18.27 -3.14
C THR A 145 -8.93 18.72 -4.60
N GLU A 146 -9.87 19.63 -4.85
CA GLU A 146 -10.03 20.24 -6.19
C GLU A 146 -8.83 21.11 -6.60
N GLU A 147 -8.04 21.59 -5.64
CA GLU A 147 -6.84 22.40 -5.90
C GLU A 147 -5.69 21.52 -6.38
N ASP A 148 -5.47 20.44 -5.66
CA ASP A 148 -4.56 19.32 -5.99
C ASP A 148 -4.77 18.80 -7.43
N GLN A 149 -6.02 18.50 -7.80
CA GLN A 149 -6.36 18.08 -9.15
C GLN A 149 -6.02 19.15 -10.21
N LYS A 150 -6.29 20.43 -9.93
CA LYS A 150 -5.94 21.53 -10.84
C LYS A 150 -4.44 21.66 -11.01
N ILE A 151 -3.67 21.53 -9.94
CA ILE A 151 -2.21 21.56 -9.97
C ILE A 151 -1.70 20.46 -10.89
N ALA A 152 -2.17 19.23 -10.71
CA ALA A 152 -1.80 18.08 -11.53
C ALA A 152 -2.16 18.23 -13.02
N GLU A 153 -3.29 18.86 -13.31
CA GLU A 153 -3.73 19.22 -14.66
C GLU A 153 -2.93 20.37 -15.29
N GLY A 154 -2.04 21.01 -14.51
CA GLY A 154 -1.15 22.10 -14.93
C GLY A 154 -1.68 23.50 -14.64
N TYR A 155 -2.69 23.66 -13.80
CA TYR A 155 -3.28 24.95 -13.43
C TYR A 155 -2.83 25.39 -12.03
N PHE A 156 -1.74 26.14 -11.98
CA PHE A 156 -1.19 26.71 -10.74
C PHE A 156 -0.50 28.06 -10.99
N ASP A 157 -0.36 28.85 -9.93
CA ASP A 157 0.42 30.09 -9.92
C ASP A 157 1.90 29.80 -9.65
N GLU A 158 2.79 30.56 -10.29
CA GLU A 158 4.24 30.28 -10.25
C GLU A 158 4.85 30.45 -8.84
N ASP A 159 4.22 31.24 -7.98
CA ASP A 159 4.64 31.46 -6.59
C ASP A 159 4.23 30.33 -5.64
N GLN A 160 3.42 29.38 -6.11
CA GLN A 160 3.09 28.15 -5.38
C GLN A 160 4.18 27.08 -5.53
N VAL A 161 5.11 27.21 -6.49
CA VAL A 161 6.13 26.19 -6.75
C VAL A 161 7.26 26.28 -5.73
N GLU A 162 7.52 25.17 -5.05
CA GLU A 162 8.61 25.02 -4.09
C GLU A 162 9.68 24.07 -4.64
N ASP A 163 10.91 24.24 -4.13
CA ASP A 163 12.03 23.35 -4.43
C ASP A 163 11.82 21.96 -3.82
N ARG A 164 12.42 20.94 -4.43
CA ARG A 164 12.29 19.54 -3.99
C ARG A 164 13.65 18.87 -3.87
N ASP A 165 13.81 18.05 -2.85
CA ASP A 165 15.00 17.24 -2.66
C ASP A 165 14.92 15.97 -3.50
N LEU A 166 16.07 15.40 -3.92
CA LEU A 166 16.08 14.15 -4.69
C LEU A 166 15.45 12.98 -3.93
N SER A 167 15.42 13.05 -2.60
CA SER A 167 14.75 12.06 -1.75
C SER A 167 13.24 12.02 -1.94
N ASP A 168 12.62 13.05 -2.53
CA ASP A 168 11.22 12.98 -2.93
C ASP A 168 10.98 11.92 -4.02
N PHE A 169 12.03 11.50 -4.72
CA PHE A 169 12.02 10.43 -5.72
C PHE A 169 12.73 9.16 -5.21
N GLU A 170 13.03 9.06 -3.92
CA GLU A 170 13.68 7.88 -3.32
C GLU A 170 12.83 6.62 -3.57
N GLY A 171 13.47 5.53 -3.96
CA GLY A 171 12.75 4.29 -4.27
C GLY A 171 13.40 3.43 -5.33
N ASP A 172 12.73 2.33 -5.64
CA ASP A 172 13.09 1.40 -6.69
C ASP A 172 12.05 1.49 -7.81
N TRP A 173 12.49 1.77 -9.03
CA TRP A 173 11.64 2.26 -10.12
C TRP A 173 11.82 1.43 -11.38
N GLN A 174 10.73 1.04 -12.03
CA GLN A 174 10.71 0.29 -13.29
C GLN A 174 10.11 1.12 -14.43
N SER A 175 10.71 1.04 -15.61
CA SER A 175 10.17 1.70 -16.81
C SER A 175 8.90 0.99 -17.29
N VAL A 176 7.90 1.75 -17.72
CA VAL A 176 6.66 1.18 -18.31
C VAL A 176 6.81 0.71 -19.76
N TYR A 177 7.92 1.06 -20.42
CA TYR A 177 8.13 0.78 -21.84
C TYR A 177 8.07 -0.71 -22.22
N PRO A 178 8.64 -1.66 -21.43
CA PRO A 178 8.47 -3.09 -21.70
C PRO A 178 7.01 -3.55 -21.71
N TYR A 179 6.17 -3.04 -20.80
CA TYR A 179 4.74 -3.36 -20.71
C TYR A 179 3.95 -2.81 -21.91
N LEU A 180 4.35 -1.65 -22.43
CA LEU A 180 3.80 -1.15 -23.70
C LEU A 180 4.13 -2.10 -24.87
N LEU A 181 5.38 -2.58 -24.93
CA LEU A 181 5.85 -3.44 -26.02
C LEU A 181 5.24 -4.84 -25.98
N SER A 182 4.99 -5.38 -24.79
CA SER A 182 4.33 -6.69 -24.61
C SER A 182 2.83 -6.64 -24.92
N GLY A 183 2.22 -5.45 -24.85
CA GLY A 183 0.78 -5.23 -25.02
C GLY A 183 0.00 -5.29 -23.70
N GLU A 184 0.68 -5.35 -22.56
CA GLU A 184 0.04 -5.35 -21.24
C GLU A 184 -0.67 -4.03 -20.93
N LEU A 185 -0.27 -2.92 -21.58
CA LEU A 185 -0.93 -1.61 -21.45
C LEU A 185 -2.07 -1.37 -22.47
N ASP A 186 -2.46 -2.37 -23.27
CA ASP A 186 -3.42 -2.16 -24.36
C ASP A 186 -4.80 -1.68 -23.86
N GLU A 187 -5.25 -2.17 -22.69
CA GLU A 187 -6.49 -1.74 -22.04
C GLU A 187 -6.48 -0.24 -21.68
N VAL A 188 -5.33 0.30 -21.25
CA VAL A 188 -5.18 1.74 -20.96
C VAL A 188 -5.45 2.57 -22.20
N PHE A 189 -4.97 2.13 -23.37
CA PHE A 189 -5.15 2.86 -24.63
C PHE A 189 -6.58 2.72 -25.17
N GLU A 190 -7.22 1.56 -24.96
CA GLU A 190 -8.64 1.37 -25.23
C GLU A 190 -9.49 2.33 -24.39
N HIS A 191 -9.24 2.37 -23.07
CA HIS A 191 -9.94 3.27 -22.15
C HIS A 191 -9.78 4.74 -22.57
N LYS A 192 -8.54 5.21 -22.81
CA LYS A 192 -8.28 6.59 -23.24
C LYS A 192 -8.93 6.93 -24.58
N SER A 193 -9.05 5.97 -25.49
CA SER A 193 -9.76 6.14 -26.77
C SER A 193 -11.27 6.31 -26.56
N GLU A 194 -11.88 5.47 -25.72
CA GLU A 194 -13.31 5.54 -25.40
C GLU A 194 -13.69 6.82 -24.67
N GLU A 195 -12.87 7.25 -23.71
CA GLU A 195 -13.10 8.44 -22.89
C GLU A 195 -12.97 9.73 -23.71
N ASN A 196 -11.85 9.89 -24.44
CA ASN A 196 -11.52 11.15 -25.11
C ASN A 196 -12.12 11.25 -26.52
N GLY A 197 -12.28 10.12 -27.21
CA GLY A 197 -12.82 10.06 -28.57
C GLY A 197 -11.98 10.78 -29.63
N ASP A 198 -10.73 11.13 -29.34
CA ASP A 198 -9.85 11.93 -30.20
C ASP A 198 -8.80 11.12 -30.98
N LYS A 199 -8.51 9.88 -30.55
CA LYS A 199 -7.60 8.93 -31.21
C LYS A 199 -8.11 7.50 -31.08
N THR A 200 -7.69 6.61 -31.97
CA THR A 200 -7.89 5.16 -31.81
C THR A 200 -6.93 4.57 -30.77
N PRO A 201 -7.18 3.36 -30.24
CA PRO A 201 -6.24 2.70 -29.33
C PRO A 201 -4.84 2.52 -29.95
N GLU A 202 -4.76 2.22 -31.24
CA GLU A 202 -3.48 2.06 -31.95
C GLU A 202 -2.72 3.39 -32.08
N GLU A 203 -3.43 4.49 -32.32
CA GLU A 203 -2.83 5.84 -32.38
C GLU A 203 -2.32 6.27 -31.00
N TYR A 204 -3.04 5.92 -29.92
CA TYR A 204 -2.55 6.09 -28.55
C TYR A 204 -1.31 5.25 -28.29
N LYS A 205 -1.32 3.97 -28.66
CA LYS A 205 -0.16 3.08 -28.50
C LYS A 205 1.07 3.61 -29.24
N GLU A 206 0.93 4.11 -30.47
CA GLU A 206 2.04 4.72 -31.22
C GLU A 206 2.55 6.02 -30.57
N TYR A 207 1.64 6.86 -30.08
CA TYR A 207 1.97 8.06 -29.33
C TYR A 207 2.81 7.73 -28.08
N TYR A 208 2.31 6.80 -27.25
CA TYR A 208 2.97 6.39 -26.02
C TYR A 208 4.25 5.56 -26.26
N ALA A 209 4.34 4.84 -27.39
CA ALA A 209 5.57 4.16 -27.79
C ALA A 209 6.72 5.15 -28.00
N THR A 210 6.43 6.36 -28.50
CA THR A 210 7.44 7.43 -28.63
C THR A 210 7.73 8.06 -27.28
N ALA A 211 6.69 8.30 -26.47
CA ALA A 211 6.80 8.87 -25.14
C ALA A 211 7.68 8.03 -24.22
N TYR A 212 7.35 6.75 -24.04
CA TYR A 212 7.95 5.91 -23.01
C TYR A 212 9.30 5.31 -23.39
N LYS A 213 9.68 5.38 -24.68
CA LYS A 213 10.90 4.75 -25.17
C LYS A 213 12.14 5.14 -24.36
N THR A 214 12.80 4.15 -23.81
CA THR A 214 14.04 4.28 -23.03
C THR A 214 14.85 2.98 -23.11
N GLU A 215 16.16 3.09 -22.89
CA GLU A 215 17.05 1.94 -22.66
C GLU A 215 17.32 1.72 -21.16
N ILE A 216 16.98 2.72 -20.32
CA ILE A 216 17.04 2.63 -18.86
C ILE A 216 15.80 1.86 -18.39
N GLU A 217 16.00 0.61 -18.01
CA GLU A 217 14.91 -0.32 -17.66
C GLU A 217 14.48 -0.18 -16.20
N ARG A 218 15.40 0.23 -15.33
CA ARG A 218 15.19 0.39 -13.89
C ARG A 218 16.08 1.49 -13.33
N MET A 219 15.60 2.18 -12.30
CA MET A 219 16.37 3.15 -11.52
C MET A 219 16.22 2.85 -10.03
N VAL A 220 17.30 3.02 -9.26
CA VAL A 220 17.22 3.01 -7.79
C VAL A 220 17.76 4.34 -7.29
N ILE A 221 16.97 5.05 -6.52
CA ILE A 221 17.30 6.35 -5.94
C ILE A 221 17.37 6.16 -4.43
N ASP A 222 18.51 6.52 -3.83
CA ASP A 222 18.74 6.56 -2.38
C ASP A 222 19.41 7.90 -2.03
N LYS A 223 18.65 8.81 -1.43
CA LYS A 223 19.06 10.20 -1.12
C LYS A 223 19.61 10.94 -2.34
N ASP A 224 20.93 11.07 -2.42
CA ASP A 224 21.65 11.81 -3.46
C ASP A 224 22.22 10.89 -4.55
N THR A 225 22.04 9.57 -4.43
CA THR A 225 22.63 8.58 -5.32
C THR A 225 21.57 7.96 -6.23
N VAL A 226 21.89 7.86 -7.52
CA VAL A 226 21.03 7.26 -8.54
C VAL A 226 21.79 6.13 -9.25
N ALA A 227 21.22 4.93 -9.20
CA ALA A 227 21.68 3.78 -9.96
C ALA A 227 20.79 3.57 -11.18
N PHE A 228 21.37 3.57 -12.37
CA PHE A 228 20.70 3.29 -13.65
C PHE A 228 21.01 1.88 -14.10
N TYR A 229 19.97 1.17 -14.56
CA TYR A 229 20.09 -0.17 -15.12
C TYR A 229 19.76 -0.13 -16.60
N GLU A 230 20.72 -0.53 -17.44
CA GLU A 230 20.56 -0.63 -18.90
C GLU A 230 21.09 -1.98 -19.37
N GLY A 231 20.22 -2.82 -19.94
CA GLY A 231 20.61 -4.15 -20.42
C GLY A 231 21.26 -5.02 -19.34
N GLY A 232 20.73 -4.94 -18.11
CA GLY A 232 21.21 -5.63 -16.92
C GLY A 232 22.50 -5.09 -16.32
N LYS A 233 23.02 -3.95 -16.80
CA LYS A 233 24.22 -3.31 -16.26
C LYS A 233 23.87 -2.12 -15.40
N GLU A 234 24.41 -2.11 -14.20
CA GLU A 234 24.30 -1.01 -13.25
C GLU A 234 25.39 0.04 -13.50
N THR A 235 25.00 1.32 -13.51
CA THR A 235 25.90 2.47 -13.43
C THR A 235 25.37 3.44 -12.38
N VAL A 236 26.23 3.92 -11.48
CA VAL A 236 25.82 4.72 -10.32
C VAL A 236 26.49 6.10 -10.35
N GLY A 237 25.73 7.14 -10.02
CA GLY A 237 26.23 8.51 -9.84
C GLY A 237 25.54 9.22 -8.69
N THR A 238 26.21 10.25 -8.17
CA THR A 238 25.69 11.15 -7.14
C THR A 238 25.28 12.47 -7.79
N TYR A 239 24.09 12.94 -7.45
CA TYR A 239 23.47 14.14 -8.01
C TYR A 239 23.17 15.17 -6.92
N GLU A 240 23.36 16.45 -7.23
CA GLU A 240 22.96 17.57 -6.38
C GLU A 240 21.77 18.32 -6.99
N ASN A 241 20.93 18.93 -6.15
CA ASN A 241 19.83 19.78 -6.60
C ASN A 241 20.37 20.96 -7.46
N ASP A 242 19.73 21.18 -8.61
CA ASP A 242 20.04 22.23 -9.58
C ASP A 242 18.77 23.08 -9.90
N GLY A 243 17.88 23.18 -8.91
CA GLY A 243 16.62 23.92 -8.94
C GLY A 243 15.55 23.29 -9.81
N PHE A 244 14.58 24.10 -10.25
CA PHE A 244 13.48 23.68 -11.10
C PHE A 244 13.21 24.66 -12.23
N GLU A 245 12.43 24.23 -13.21
CA GLU A 245 11.96 25.05 -14.34
C GLU A 245 10.45 24.92 -14.51
N ILE A 246 9.78 26.06 -14.59
CA ILE A 246 8.35 26.14 -14.90
C ILE A 246 8.19 26.28 -16.42
N LEU A 247 7.46 25.34 -17.01
CA LEU A 247 7.28 25.22 -18.45
C LEU A 247 5.87 25.63 -18.85
N ASP A 248 5.73 26.47 -19.88
CA ASP A 248 4.46 26.70 -20.56
C ASP A 248 4.12 25.49 -21.46
N LYS A 249 2.99 24.83 -21.18
CA LYS A 249 2.50 23.67 -21.94
C LYS A 249 1.48 24.08 -23.02
N GLY A 250 1.09 25.35 -23.07
CA GLY A 250 0.01 25.87 -23.91
C GLY A 250 -1.35 25.83 -23.21
N ASP A 251 -2.30 26.60 -23.74
CA ASP A 251 -3.68 26.69 -23.23
C ASP A 251 -3.79 27.06 -21.73
N GLY A 252 -2.79 27.79 -21.22
CA GLY A 252 -2.71 28.20 -19.82
C GLY A 252 -2.19 27.13 -18.87
N LYS A 253 -1.92 25.91 -19.37
CA LYS A 253 -1.31 24.83 -18.58
C LYS A 253 0.18 25.05 -18.43
N LYS A 254 0.70 24.70 -17.26
CA LYS A 254 2.10 24.69 -16.91
C LYS A 254 2.54 23.29 -16.50
N GLY A 255 3.84 23.08 -16.39
CA GLY A 255 4.40 21.93 -15.70
C GLY A 255 5.73 22.30 -15.08
N VAL A 256 6.16 21.56 -14.06
CA VAL A 256 7.45 21.79 -13.40
C VAL A 256 8.41 20.67 -13.77
N ARG A 257 9.68 21.00 -14.00
CA ARG A 257 10.78 20.02 -14.06
C ARG A 257 11.78 20.31 -12.96
N TYR A 258 11.98 19.35 -12.07
CA TYR A 258 12.99 19.40 -10.99
C TYR A 258 14.31 18.86 -11.50
N ALA A 259 15.37 19.67 -11.49
CA ALA A 259 16.65 19.37 -12.08
C ALA A 259 17.69 18.97 -11.03
N TYR A 260 18.47 17.94 -11.35
CA TYR A 260 19.59 17.49 -10.55
C TYR A 260 20.81 17.28 -11.43
N LYS A 261 21.98 17.65 -10.92
CA LYS A 261 23.24 17.66 -11.66
C LYS A 261 24.23 16.66 -11.09
N LEU A 262 24.86 15.88 -11.97
CA LEU A 262 25.88 14.91 -11.60
C LEU A 262 27.11 15.60 -10.99
N ILE A 263 27.52 15.17 -9.80
CA ILE A 263 28.70 15.67 -9.09
C ILE A 263 29.79 14.62 -8.89
N ASP A 264 29.43 13.34 -8.88
CA ASP A 264 30.36 12.21 -8.81
C ASP A 264 29.80 11.00 -9.56
N GLY A 265 30.65 10.22 -10.22
CA GLY A 265 30.24 9.11 -11.08
C GLY A 265 31.03 9.03 -12.38
N PRO A 266 30.83 7.99 -13.20
CA PRO A 266 31.54 7.82 -14.45
C PRO A 266 31.03 8.79 -15.55
N ASP A 267 31.93 9.19 -16.45
CA ASP A 267 31.69 10.19 -17.50
C ASP A 267 30.58 9.82 -18.50
N ASN A 268 30.10 8.57 -18.50
CA ASN A 268 29.03 8.11 -19.38
C ASN A 268 27.62 8.31 -18.79
N LEU A 269 27.50 8.80 -17.55
CA LEU A 269 26.21 9.18 -16.98
C LEU A 269 25.74 10.55 -17.50
N PRO A 270 24.41 10.77 -17.55
CA PRO A 270 23.86 12.06 -17.93
C PRO A 270 24.28 13.12 -16.91
N LYS A 271 24.80 14.26 -17.39
CA LYS A 271 25.18 15.37 -16.48
C LYS A 271 23.99 15.98 -15.75
N PHE A 272 22.81 15.90 -16.34
CA PHE A 272 21.57 16.40 -15.77
C PHE A 272 20.48 15.34 -15.88
N ILE A 273 19.72 15.19 -14.80
CA ILE A 273 18.45 14.46 -14.77
C ILE A 273 17.37 15.39 -14.28
N LEU A 274 16.24 15.41 -14.97
CA LEU A 274 15.08 16.23 -14.64
C LEU A 274 13.87 15.32 -14.44
N PHE A 275 13.11 15.57 -13.37
CA PHE A 275 11.89 14.83 -13.04
C PHE A 275 10.65 15.72 -13.21
N SER A 276 9.55 15.11 -13.65
CA SER A 276 8.21 15.71 -13.71
C SER A 276 7.20 14.64 -13.30
N ASP A 277 6.47 14.88 -12.22
CA ASP A 277 5.56 13.91 -11.59
C ASP A 277 4.24 14.54 -11.14
N HIS A 278 3.86 15.68 -11.73
CA HIS A 278 2.62 16.41 -11.47
C HIS A 278 2.53 17.14 -10.12
N TYR A 279 3.53 17.01 -9.24
CA TYR A 279 3.64 17.79 -8.01
C TYR A 279 4.45 19.08 -8.20
N ILE A 280 4.12 20.10 -7.40
CA ILE A 280 4.80 21.41 -7.42
C ILE A 280 5.42 21.83 -6.08
N THR A 281 5.31 20.98 -5.06
CA THR A 281 5.86 21.19 -3.70
C THR A 281 6.45 19.88 -3.17
N PRO A 282 7.25 19.89 -2.08
CA PRO A 282 7.79 18.67 -1.47
C PRO A 282 6.74 17.57 -1.27
N HIS A 283 6.97 16.43 -1.90
CA HIS A 283 6.07 15.28 -1.92
C HIS A 283 6.79 14.02 -2.39
N GLU A 284 6.46 12.87 -1.82
CA GLU A 284 6.97 11.57 -2.30
C GLU A 284 6.35 11.22 -3.65
N SER A 285 7.18 10.93 -4.66
CA SER A 285 6.70 10.64 -6.00
C SER A 285 6.02 9.27 -6.06
N TYR A 286 4.96 9.15 -6.86
CA TYR A 286 4.31 7.86 -7.14
C TYR A 286 4.61 7.31 -8.52
N HIS A 287 4.83 8.21 -9.48
CA HIS A 287 5.38 7.90 -10.78
C HIS A 287 6.04 9.16 -11.29
N TYR A 288 6.99 9.05 -12.21
CA TYR A 288 7.60 10.23 -12.80
C TYR A 288 7.95 10.05 -14.28
N HIS A 289 8.11 11.19 -14.94
CA HIS A 289 8.74 11.31 -16.24
C HIS A 289 10.20 11.76 -16.09
N LEU A 290 11.13 11.03 -16.69
CA LEU A 290 12.57 11.32 -16.66
C LEU A 290 13.01 12.04 -17.93
N TYR A 291 13.80 13.10 -17.78
CA TYR A 291 14.56 13.71 -18.86
C TYR A 291 16.05 13.72 -18.49
N ALA A 292 16.87 12.99 -19.23
CA ALA A 292 18.28 12.81 -18.92
C ALA A 292 19.18 13.22 -20.09
N GLY A 293 20.28 13.92 -19.80
CA GLY A 293 21.23 14.33 -20.83
C GLY A 293 22.29 15.32 -20.36
N ASP A 294 23.04 15.87 -21.31
CA ASP A 294 24.21 16.72 -21.03
C ASP A 294 23.95 18.22 -21.13
N ASP A 295 22.76 18.61 -21.60
CA ASP A 295 22.38 19.99 -21.90
C ASP A 295 21.06 20.31 -21.21
N ARG A 296 21.16 20.99 -20.06
CA ARG A 296 20.01 21.33 -19.20
C ARG A 296 18.94 22.10 -19.95
N ASP A 297 19.32 23.09 -20.75
CA ASP A 297 18.36 23.93 -21.47
C ASP A 297 17.54 23.08 -22.45
N LYS A 298 18.20 22.16 -23.19
CA LYS A 298 17.47 21.24 -24.09
C LYS A 298 16.52 20.31 -23.34
N LEU A 299 16.87 19.88 -22.14
CA LEU A 299 16.00 19.03 -21.31
C LEU A 299 14.78 19.80 -20.76
N THR A 300 14.74 21.14 -20.88
CA THR A 300 13.58 21.97 -20.51
C THR A 300 12.67 22.28 -21.69
N GLU A 301 13.10 21.97 -22.92
CA GLU A 301 12.28 22.14 -24.12
C GLU A 301 11.14 21.11 -24.18
N LYS A 302 10.13 21.39 -25.01
CA LYS A 302 9.03 20.46 -25.27
C LYS A 302 9.59 19.20 -25.97
N SER A 303 9.42 18.06 -25.33
CA SER A 303 9.86 16.76 -25.83
C SER A 303 8.66 15.84 -26.09
N SER A 304 8.73 15.03 -27.14
CA SER A 304 7.80 13.92 -27.40
C SER A 304 8.23 12.62 -26.72
N ASN A 305 9.42 12.59 -26.10
CA ASN A 305 9.96 11.46 -25.36
C ASN A 305 10.13 11.86 -23.88
N TRP A 306 9.48 11.10 -23.03
CA TRP A 306 9.39 11.26 -21.58
C TRP A 306 9.25 9.85 -20.96
N PRO A 307 10.37 9.10 -20.89
CA PRO A 307 10.42 7.82 -20.19
C PRO A 307 9.72 7.89 -18.85
N THR A 308 8.81 6.94 -18.60
CA THR A 308 7.93 6.95 -17.43
C THR A 308 8.19 5.75 -16.55
N TYR A 309 8.24 6.00 -15.24
CA TYR A 309 8.61 5.01 -14.24
C TYR A 309 7.58 4.94 -13.13
N TYR A 310 7.31 3.72 -12.68
CA TYR A 310 6.48 3.38 -11.52
C TYR A 310 7.31 2.55 -10.52
N PRO A 311 6.86 2.38 -9.26
CA PRO A 311 7.53 1.56 -8.27
C PRO A 311 7.76 0.13 -8.78
N ALA A 312 8.92 -0.45 -8.45
CA ALA A 312 9.38 -1.74 -8.98
C ALA A 312 8.64 -2.97 -8.40
N ASP A 313 7.86 -2.78 -7.35
CA ASP A 313 7.01 -3.78 -6.72
C ASP A 313 5.63 -3.91 -7.37
N LEU A 314 5.19 -2.93 -8.17
CA LEU A 314 3.97 -3.04 -8.97
C LEU A 314 4.15 -4.10 -10.08
N ASP A 315 3.15 -4.96 -10.23
CA ASP A 315 3.06 -5.83 -11.40
C ASP A 315 2.35 -5.13 -12.57
N SER A 316 2.15 -5.84 -13.68
CA SER A 316 1.48 -5.29 -14.85
C SER A 316 0.06 -4.79 -14.56
N ASN A 317 -0.68 -5.48 -13.68
CA ASN A 317 -2.05 -5.12 -13.35
C ASN A 317 -2.05 -3.87 -12.47
N GLY A 318 -1.15 -3.80 -11.47
CA GLY A 318 -0.95 -2.61 -10.66
C GLY A 318 -0.66 -1.39 -11.53
N ILE A 319 0.29 -1.49 -12.47
CA ILE A 319 0.60 -0.38 -13.40
C ILE A 319 -0.63 0.02 -14.24
N VAL A 320 -1.41 -0.95 -14.75
CA VAL A 320 -2.63 -0.65 -15.52
C VAL A 320 -3.67 0.06 -14.64
N ASP A 321 -3.92 -0.44 -13.43
CA ASP A 321 -4.86 0.15 -12.49
C ASP A 321 -4.47 1.61 -12.17
N GLU A 322 -3.19 1.86 -11.92
CA GLU A 322 -2.68 3.22 -11.74
C GLU A 322 -2.95 4.09 -12.97
N MET A 323 -2.57 3.63 -14.16
CA MET A 323 -2.73 4.41 -15.39
C MET A 323 -4.19 4.63 -15.79
N LEU A 324 -5.13 3.79 -15.34
CA LEU A 324 -6.56 3.95 -15.54
C LEU A 324 -7.19 4.94 -14.54
N ALA A 325 -6.56 5.15 -13.38
CA ALA A 325 -6.95 6.20 -12.44
C ALA A 325 -6.49 7.61 -12.88
N HIS A 326 -5.63 7.70 -13.90
CA HIS A 326 -5.04 8.92 -14.46
C HIS A 326 -5.63 9.34 -15.82
#